data_AF-A0A496BAW0-F1
#
_entry.id   AF-A0A496BAW0-F1
#
_cell.length_a   1.000
_cell.length_b   1.000
_cell.length_c   1.000
_cell.angle_alpha   90.00
_cell.angle_beta   90.00
_cell.angle_gamma   90.00
#
_symmetry.space_group_name_H-M   'P 1'
#
loop_
_entity.id
_entity.type
_entity.pdbx_description
1 polymer ?
#
loop_
_entity_poly.entity_id
_entity_poly.type
_entity_poly.pdbx_seq_one_letter_code
_entity_poly.pdbx_strand_id
1 'polypeptide(L)'
;MCRNRMTPAVEMKIMLLWVPQENGRTLTREAGGGVLLRWLSLKRKNRRWRSKPYVSLKRRQIMKRSAFKKRHLVLLAAAVSALFIGFTFPSLAQEETGTLSGRVVDLDGNPVAELSIYVAPSRLDDGHLDRVFLPYAYAQLRRARTDAEGRFSIRDIPPGPLHFGALPQNIDNLLPRNFEKIYEKILESGTHTQDANAFGMEQDDFEPDFEILSLRIQGIAFYARDDFSPIAFGVKPGTHIDNVIVTVHPRMRIRGRILFKDGTPLSNARVRLHFRAYDVDETGSRQSGGEPRTDAEGYFIYYLDEKDDPAFYTFSVEYRALSAEAEPVRLEPEQRFEGLTLTFDSQSILPEPPRTTAVDGSELSPEQESDGVWIVNPANGHAYKRVSCETRDAAVAQAADEKAHLVSINDAEEQAWLEAVFGHQFYWIGLSNTEAGGQWQWDNGEPITYENWVPDDFFSEASDVGGRDYAVMTFFDGKWYAVNPGSVILHMTEMALLEKGIKDQK
;
A
#
# COMPACT_ATOMS: atom_id res chain seq x y z
N MET A 1 23.14 -42.24 33.27
CA MET A 1 22.57 -42.57 34.60
C MET A 1 21.40 -41.64 34.88
N CYS A 2 20.20 -42.23 34.97
CA CYS A 2 19.00 -41.81 35.72
C CYS A 2 18.27 -40.50 35.39
N ARG A 3 16.94 -40.40 35.45
CA ARG A 3 15.80 -41.34 35.30
C ARG A 3 14.51 -40.49 35.32
N ASN A 4 13.53 -40.89 34.53
CA ASN A 4 12.12 -40.47 34.45
C ASN A 4 11.42 -39.92 35.71
N ARG A 5 10.45 -39.03 35.48
CA ARG A 5 9.03 -39.22 35.86
C ARG A 5 8.06 -38.45 34.93
N MET A 6 7.18 -39.20 34.27
CA MET A 6 5.96 -38.76 33.58
C MET A 6 4.75 -38.84 34.51
N THR A 7 3.68 -38.08 34.21
CA THR A 7 2.25 -38.48 33.98
C THR A 7 1.31 -37.25 34.15
N PRO A 8 0.04 -37.27 33.68
CA PRO A 8 -0.42 -37.54 32.31
C PRO A 8 -1.52 -36.55 31.81
N ALA A 9 -1.88 -36.70 30.52
CA ALA A 9 -2.94 -36.01 29.80
C ALA A 9 -4.37 -36.45 30.17
N VAL A 10 -5.35 -35.58 29.96
CA VAL A 10 -6.79 -35.86 30.04
C VAL A 10 -7.43 -35.61 28.66
N GLU A 11 -7.83 -36.68 27.99
CA GLU A 11 -8.71 -36.71 26.82
C GLU A 11 -10.15 -36.92 27.29
N MET A 12 -11.11 -36.12 26.81
CA MET A 12 -12.54 -36.33 27.08
C MET A 12 -13.28 -36.70 25.79
N LYS A 13 -13.78 -37.93 25.76
CA LYS A 13 -14.59 -38.55 24.70
C LYS A 13 -15.97 -37.91 24.59
N ILE A 14 -16.36 -37.56 23.36
CA ILE A 14 -17.73 -37.19 22.96
C ILE A 14 -18.53 -38.48 22.71
N MET A 15 -19.69 -38.61 23.37
CA MET A 15 -20.62 -39.73 23.20
C MET A 15 -21.85 -39.24 22.43
N LEU A 16 -22.03 -39.77 21.22
CA LEU A 16 -23.24 -39.63 20.41
C LEU A 16 -24.32 -40.59 20.92
N LEU A 17 -25.54 -40.10 21.13
CA LEU A 17 -26.75 -40.91 21.24
C LEU A 17 -27.93 -40.19 20.58
N TRP A 18 -28.67 -40.96 19.79
CA TRP A 18 -29.77 -40.55 18.92
C TRP A 18 -31.11 -41.12 19.45
N VAL A 19 -32.22 -40.50 18.97
CA VAL A 19 -33.66 -40.87 18.95
C VAL A 19 -34.50 -40.89 20.25
N PRO A 20 -35.87 -40.81 20.17
CA PRO A 20 -36.79 -40.35 19.11
C PRO A 20 -37.95 -39.40 19.56
N GLN A 21 -38.68 -38.86 18.58
CA GLN A 21 -40.07 -38.32 18.71
C GLN A 21 -41.11 -39.45 18.95
N GLU A 22 -42.13 -39.20 19.78
CA GLU A 22 -43.55 -39.14 19.38
C GLU A 22 -44.54 -39.02 20.58
N ASN A 23 -45.57 -38.18 20.36
CA ASN A 23 -46.99 -38.30 20.75
C ASN A 23 -47.43 -38.54 22.22
N GLY A 24 -48.29 -37.64 22.72
CA GLY A 24 -49.21 -37.97 23.83
C GLY A 24 -49.87 -36.77 24.48
N ARG A 25 -51.19 -36.66 24.37
CA ARG A 25 -52.05 -35.52 24.74
C ARG A 25 -52.49 -35.49 26.21
N THR A 26 -52.92 -34.28 26.59
CA THR A 26 -54.05 -33.88 27.50
C THR A 26 -53.90 -33.99 29.01
N LEU A 27 -54.03 -32.86 29.74
CA LEU A 27 -55.28 -32.40 30.38
C LEU A 27 -55.13 -31.06 31.16
N THR A 28 -56.02 -30.08 30.85
CA THR A 28 -56.72 -29.09 31.74
C THR A 28 -55.91 -28.09 32.60
N ARG A 29 -56.29 -26.83 32.86
CA ARG A 29 -57.58 -26.08 32.81
C ARG A 29 -57.30 -24.56 33.01
N GLU A 30 -58.25 -23.73 32.55
CA GLU A 30 -58.59 -22.34 33.00
C GLU A 30 -57.58 -21.21 32.71
N ALA A 31 -57.94 -19.99 32.30
CA ALA A 31 -59.16 -19.21 32.03
C ALA A 31 -58.74 -18.08 31.05
N GLY A 32 -59.53 -17.29 30.32
CA GLY A 32 -60.96 -16.98 30.22
C GLY A 32 -61.10 -15.84 29.19
N GLY A 33 -62.30 -15.73 28.56
CA GLY A 33 -62.76 -14.60 27.71
C GLY A 33 -62.14 -14.53 26.30
N GLY A 34 -62.83 -14.75 25.17
CA GLY A 34 -64.21 -14.39 24.82
C GLY A 34 -64.29 -12.87 24.68
N VAL A 35 -64.41 -12.26 23.50
CA VAL A 35 -65.55 -12.27 22.55
C VAL A 35 -65.01 -11.81 21.16
N LEU A 36 -65.07 -12.58 20.06
CA LEU A 36 -66.20 -12.86 19.11
C LEU A 36 -66.75 -11.56 18.47
N LEU A 37 -67.08 -11.39 17.18
CA LEU A 37 -67.58 -12.22 16.07
C LEU A 37 -67.50 -11.32 14.80
N ARG A 38 -66.94 -11.79 13.68
CA ARG A 38 -67.59 -12.53 12.57
C ARG A 38 -68.51 -11.72 11.61
N TRP A 39 -68.15 -11.85 10.33
CA TRP A 39 -68.90 -12.46 9.20
C TRP A 39 -69.67 -11.60 8.16
N LEU A 40 -69.50 -12.11 6.92
CA LEU A 40 -70.35 -12.06 5.71
C LEU A 40 -70.36 -10.73 4.93
N SER A 41 -70.53 -10.67 3.61
CA SER A 41 -70.59 -11.62 2.48
C SER A 41 -71.11 -10.83 1.26
N LEU A 42 -70.68 -11.21 0.05
CA LEU A 42 -71.42 -11.12 -1.23
C LEU A 42 -71.91 -9.74 -1.76
N LYS A 43 -71.46 -9.35 -2.97
CA LYS A 43 -72.29 -9.40 -4.21
C LYS A 43 -71.60 -8.84 -5.47
N ARG A 44 -71.76 -9.61 -6.56
CA ARG A 44 -71.63 -9.25 -7.99
C ARG A 44 -72.66 -8.20 -8.45
N LYS A 45 -72.31 -7.40 -9.46
CA LYS A 45 -73.14 -6.90 -10.60
C LYS A 45 -72.17 -6.59 -11.76
N ASN A 46 -72.04 -7.36 -12.84
CA ASN A 46 -72.87 -7.47 -14.06
C ASN A 46 -73.37 -6.16 -14.69
N ARG A 47 -72.85 -5.84 -15.89
CA ARG A 47 -73.60 -5.28 -17.03
C ARG A 47 -73.13 -5.90 -18.36
N ARG A 48 -74.08 -6.45 -19.10
CA ARG A 48 -74.04 -6.96 -20.49
C ARG A 48 -74.66 -5.94 -21.44
N TRP A 49 -74.26 -5.95 -22.71
CA TRP A 49 -75.09 -5.86 -23.94
C TRP A 49 -74.25 -6.52 -25.07
N ARG A 50 -74.58 -7.73 -25.60
CA ARG A 50 -75.46 -8.10 -26.75
C ARG A 50 -75.16 -7.32 -28.05
N SER A 51 -75.07 -7.85 -29.28
CA SER A 51 -75.05 -9.23 -29.86
C SER A 51 -74.98 -9.18 -31.41
N LYS A 52 -74.10 -9.99 -32.05
CA LYS A 52 -74.29 -10.85 -33.28
C LYS A 52 -74.64 -10.23 -34.68
N PRO A 53 -74.58 -10.98 -35.83
CA PRO A 53 -73.71 -12.09 -36.32
C PRO A 53 -73.46 -12.14 -37.89
N TYR A 54 -72.95 -13.29 -38.40
CA TYR A 54 -72.98 -13.84 -39.81
C TYR A 54 -71.88 -13.38 -40.80
N VAL A 55 -71.30 -14.16 -41.73
CA VAL A 55 -71.26 -15.62 -42.05
C VAL A 55 -70.05 -15.90 -42.98
N SER A 56 -69.73 -17.18 -43.13
CA SER A 56 -68.67 -17.84 -43.90
C SER A 56 -68.50 -17.48 -45.40
N LEU A 57 -67.30 -17.71 -45.96
CA LEU A 57 -67.08 -18.61 -47.12
C LEU A 57 -65.58 -18.83 -47.44
N LYS A 58 -65.22 -20.10 -47.69
CA LYS A 58 -63.93 -20.57 -48.22
C LYS A 58 -63.75 -20.15 -49.69
N ARG A 59 -62.52 -19.87 -50.13
CA ARG A 59 -61.91 -20.48 -51.33
C ARG A 59 -60.40 -20.22 -51.43
N ARG A 60 -59.68 -21.28 -51.83
CA ARG A 60 -58.24 -21.33 -52.16
C ARG A 60 -57.93 -20.48 -53.39
N GLN A 61 -56.77 -19.82 -53.41
CA GLN A 61 -55.94 -19.75 -54.63
C GLN A 61 -54.46 -19.53 -54.30
N ILE A 62 -53.65 -20.05 -55.21
CA ILE A 62 -52.24 -20.40 -55.14
C ILE A 62 -51.37 -19.23 -55.64
N MET A 63 -50.20 -19.04 -54.99
CA MET A 63 -48.93 -18.48 -55.47
C MET A 63 -48.92 -17.40 -56.59
N LYS A 64 -48.34 -16.22 -56.33
CA LYS A 64 -46.90 -15.88 -56.54
C LYS A 64 -46.65 -14.36 -56.49
N ARG A 65 -45.58 -13.99 -55.75
CA ARG A 65 -44.64 -12.87 -55.98
C ARG A 65 -45.19 -11.43 -55.97
N SER A 66 -45.02 -10.77 -54.82
CA SER A 66 -44.72 -9.33 -54.77
C SER A 66 -43.53 -9.12 -53.83
N ALA A 67 -42.36 -8.89 -54.42
CA ALA A 67 -41.09 -8.68 -53.74
C ALA A 67 -40.91 -7.21 -53.29
N PHE A 68 -41.97 -6.55 -52.80
CA PHE A 68 -41.95 -5.09 -52.58
C PHE A 68 -42.32 -4.63 -51.16
N LYS A 69 -42.52 -5.53 -50.19
CA LYS A 69 -42.80 -5.15 -48.78
C LYS A 69 -42.00 -5.95 -47.74
N LYS A 70 -40.70 -6.16 -47.98
CA LYS A 70 -39.78 -6.69 -46.95
C LYS A 70 -38.68 -5.73 -46.51
N ARG A 71 -38.39 -4.66 -47.25
CA ARG A 71 -37.32 -3.71 -46.87
C ARG A 71 -37.73 -2.69 -45.81
N HIS A 72 -39.01 -2.31 -45.72
CA HIS A 72 -39.45 -1.32 -44.71
C HIS A 72 -39.89 -1.91 -43.36
N LEU A 73 -40.21 -3.22 -43.28
CA LEU A 73 -40.55 -3.85 -42.00
C LEU A 73 -39.30 -4.26 -41.20
N VAL A 74 -38.20 -4.60 -41.89
CA VAL A 74 -36.92 -4.92 -41.24
C VAL A 74 -36.25 -3.66 -40.69
N LEU A 75 -36.38 -2.51 -41.38
CA LEU A 75 -35.85 -1.23 -40.89
C LEU A 75 -36.62 -0.68 -39.68
N LEU A 76 -37.94 -0.94 -39.56
CA LEU A 76 -38.70 -0.51 -38.38
C LEU A 76 -38.48 -1.40 -37.17
N ALA A 77 -38.24 -2.70 -37.36
CA ALA A 77 -37.83 -3.61 -36.29
C ALA A 77 -36.40 -3.30 -35.81
N ALA A 78 -35.49 -2.92 -36.71
CA ALA A 78 -34.15 -2.48 -36.34
C ALA A 78 -34.13 -1.14 -35.60
N ALA A 79 -35.04 -0.20 -35.93
CA ALA A 79 -35.13 1.09 -35.25
C ALA A 79 -35.74 1.01 -33.84
N VAL A 80 -36.66 0.06 -33.59
CA VAL A 80 -37.21 -0.17 -32.23
C VAL A 80 -36.26 -1.01 -31.36
N SER A 81 -35.45 -1.90 -31.95
CA SER A 81 -34.35 -2.55 -31.23
C SER A 81 -33.18 -1.59 -30.96
N ALA A 82 -32.93 -0.60 -31.83
CA ALA A 82 -31.90 0.42 -31.61
C ALA A 82 -32.33 1.51 -30.60
N LEU A 83 -33.62 1.68 -30.32
CA LEU A 83 -34.11 2.58 -29.25
C LEU A 83 -34.24 1.92 -27.87
N PHE A 84 -34.00 0.60 -27.75
CA PHE A 84 -33.92 -0.11 -26.46
C PHE A 84 -32.51 -0.63 -26.12
N ILE A 85 -31.52 -0.42 -27.00
CA ILE A 85 -30.09 -0.70 -26.73
C ILE A 85 -29.32 0.57 -26.36
N GLY A 86 -30.01 1.72 -26.26
CA GLY A 86 -29.42 3.00 -25.89
C GLY A 86 -30.11 3.65 -24.69
N PHE A 87 -30.33 2.93 -23.58
CA PHE A 87 -30.65 3.51 -22.26
C PHE A 87 -30.50 2.50 -21.11
N THR A 88 -29.36 1.83 -21.05
CA THR A 88 -28.72 1.26 -19.84
C THR A 88 -27.26 1.23 -20.28
N PHE A 89 -26.39 2.16 -19.89
CA PHE A 89 -25.55 2.20 -18.69
C PHE A 89 -25.02 3.65 -18.58
N PRO A 90 -24.93 4.25 -17.38
CA PRO A 90 -24.40 3.62 -16.19
C PRO A 90 -25.42 3.57 -15.06
N SER A 91 -25.96 2.38 -14.79
CA SER A 91 -26.51 2.11 -13.46
C SER A 91 -26.17 0.70 -12.96
N LEU A 92 -25.18 0.05 -13.58
CA LEU A 92 -24.63 -1.24 -13.13
C LEU A 92 -23.19 -1.06 -12.65
N ALA A 93 -22.98 -0.03 -11.83
CA ALA A 93 -21.76 0.15 -11.06
C ALA A 93 -22.05 0.33 -9.55
N GLN A 94 -23.29 0.09 -9.11
CA GLN A 94 -23.70 0.30 -7.71
C GLN A 94 -24.50 -0.87 -7.10
N GLU A 95 -24.18 -2.12 -7.48
CA GLU A 95 -24.82 -3.31 -6.86
C GLU A 95 -23.86 -4.32 -6.21
N GLU A 96 -22.54 -4.09 -6.21
CA GLU A 96 -21.59 -5.04 -5.61
C GLU A 96 -20.76 -4.48 -4.44
N THR A 97 -20.87 -3.19 -4.12
CA THR A 97 -20.12 -2.60 -3.00
C THR A 97 -20.84 -2.79 -1.67
N GLY A 98 -20.07 -3.09 -0.63
CA GLY A 98 -20.51 -3.28 0.74
C GLY A 98 -20.38 -2.07 1.64
N THR A 99 -20.74 -2.26 2.90
CA THR A 99 -20.50 -1.30 3.99
C THR A 99 -19.89 -1.99 5.20
N LEU A 100 -19.06 -1.27 5.95
CA LEU A 100 -18.48 -1.71 7.22
C LEU A 100 -18.80 -0.65 8.28
N SER A 101 -19.55 -1.02 9.31
CA SER A 101 -19.93 -0.13 10.40
C SER A 101 -19.65 -0.74 11.76
N GLY A 102 -19.26 0.10 12.71
CA GLY A 102 -18.79 -0.39 13.99
C GLY A 102 -18.36 0.70 14.95
N ARG A 103 -17.57 0.29 15.93
CA ARG A 103 -17.03 1.13 16.99
C ARG A 103 -15.56 0.81 17.22
N VAL A 104 -14.76 1.83 17.43
CA VAL A 104 -13.38 1.73 17.90
C VAL A 104 -13.36 1.97 19.40
N VAL A 105 -12.68 1.09 20.13
CA VAL A 105 -12.53 1.14 21.58
C VAL A 105 -11.09 0.89 22.01
N ASP A 106 -10.70 1.40 23.16
CA ASP A 106 -9.44 1.05 23.82
C ASP A 106 -9.50 -0.33 24.50
N LEU A 107 -8.44 -0.71 25.22
CA LEU A 107 -8.37 -1.97 25.98
C LEU A 107 -9.42 -2.10 27.09
N ASP A 108 -9.86 -0.99 27.66
CA ASP A 108 -10.89 -0.93 28.70
C ASP A 108 -12.31 -0.89 28.12
N GLY A 109 -12.44 -0.79 26.80
CA GLY A 109 -13.71 -0.71 26.08
C GLY A 109 -14.27 0.71 25.98
N ASN A 110 -13.50 1.75 26.34
CA ASN A 110 -13.90 3.14 26.18
C ASN A 110 -13.84 3.54 24.70
N PRO A 111 -14.74 4.40 24.22
CA PRO A 111 -14.75 4.83 22.83
C PRO A 111 -13.52 5.70 22.48
N VAL A 112 -12.93 5.45 21.31
CA VAL A 112 -11.84 6.27 20.77
C VAL A 112 -12.36 7.16 19.64
N ALA A 113 -12.42 8.46 19.90
CA ALA A 113 -12.92 9.47 18.97
C ALA A 113 -11.81 10.03 18.05
N GLU A 114 -12.21 10.64 16.95
CA GLU A 114 -11.33 11.35 16.00
C GLU A 114 -10.22 10.49 15.36
N LEU A 115 -10.34 9.16 15.45
CA LEU A 115 -9.43 8.24 14.80
C LEU A 115 -9.84 8.06 13.34
N SER A 116 -8.91 8.35 12.43
CA SER A 116 -9.07 8.04 11.02
C SER A 116 -8.74 6.57 10.78
N ILE A 117 -9.70 5.82 10.27
CA ILE A 117 -9.56 4.40 9.91
C ILE A 117 -9.80 4.21 8.42
N TYR A 118 -9.27 3.12 7.88
CA TYR A 118 -9.42 2.80 6.47
C TYR A 118 -9.65 1.33 6.19
N VAL A 119 -10.25 1.10 5.03
CA VAL A 119 -10.31 -0.17 4.31
C VAL A 119 -9.58 0.04 2.97
N ALA A 120 -8.52 -0.74 2.75
CA ALA A 120 -7.77 -0.73 1.50
C ALA A 120 -8.07 -2.02 0.72
N PRO A 121 -8.59 -1.93 -0.51
CA PRO A 121 -8.68 -3.08 -1.39
C PRO A 121 -7.28 -3.65 -1.66
N SER A 122 -7.15 -4.97 -1.64
CA SER A 122 -5.91 -5.67 -1.94
C SER A 122 -6.12 -6.63 -3.09
N ARG A 123 -5.06 -6.95 -3.83
CA ARG A 123 -5.06 -8.13 -4.70
C ARG A 123 -4.43 -9.30 -3.95
N LEU A 124 -4.83 -10.49 -4.36
CA LEU A 124 -4.21 -11.74 -3.94
C LEU A 124 -3.40 -12.22 -5.14
N ASP A 125 -2.08 -12.24 -5.01
CA ASP A 125 -1.15 -12.68 -6.04
C ASP A 125 -0.24 -13.78 -5.48
N ASP A 126 -0.17 -14.92 -6.17
CA ASP A 126 0.56 -16.13 -5.75
C ASP A 126 0.42 -16.52 -4.26
N GLY A 127 -0.78 -16.31 -3.68
CA GLY A 127 -1.09 -16.64 -2.29
C GLY A 127 -0.66 -15.58 -1.27
N HIS A 128 -0.09 -14.46 -1.72
CA HIS A 128 0.24 -13.30 -0.91
C HIS A 128 -0.74 -12.15 -1.20
N LEU A 129 -0.99 -11.32 -0.19
CA LEU A 129 -1.77 -10.09 -0.35
C LEU A 129 -0.82 -8.93 -0.61
N ASP A 130 -1.14 -8.10 -1.61
CA ASP A 130 -0.46 -6.84 -1.83
C ASP A 130 -0.42 -6.01 -0.53
N ARG A 131 0.72 -5.39 -0.26
CA ARG A 131 0.86 -4.48 0.89
C ARG A 131 0.21 -3.14 0.59
N VAL A 132 -0.31 -2.49 1.62
CA VAL A 132 -0.79 -1.11 1.54
C VAL A 132 0.41 -0.18 1.71
N PHE A 133 0.85 0.43 0.62
CA PHE A 133 1.93 1.44 0.65
C PHE A 133 1.33 2.85 0.59
N LEU A 134 1.47 3.62 1.67
CA LEU A 134 1.09 5.04 1.71
C LEU A 134 2.32 5.90 1.38
N PRO A 135 2.16 7.04 0.68
CA PRO A 135 0.91 7.71 0.26
C PRO A 135 0.18 7.08 -0.94
N TYR A 136 0.80 6.15 -1.67
CA TYR A 136 0.27 5.70 -2.98
C TYR A 136 -1.11 5.07 -2.93
N ALA A 137 -1.40 4.25 -1.93
CA ALA A 137 -2.70 3.63 -1.77
C ALA A 137 -3.77 4.62 -1.26
N TYR A 138 -3.38 5.83 -0.80
CA TYR A 138 -4.25 6.74 -0.08
C TYR A 138 -5.52 7.11 -0.86
N ALA A 139 -5.40 7.41 -2.15
CA ALA A 139 -6.54 7.76 -3.00
C ALA A 139 -7.53 6.61 -3.20
N GLN A 140 -7.08 5.36 -3.02
CA GLN A 140 -7.88 4.15 -3.21
C GLN A 140 -8.56 3.71 -1.90
N LEU A 141 -8.15 4.26 -0.76
CA LEU A 141 -8.71 3.94 0.55
C LEU A 141 -10.19 4.32 0.64
N ARG A 142 -10.97 3.45 1.29
CA ARG A 142 -12.26 3.84 1.85
C ARG A 142 -12.03 4.16 3.31
N ARG A 143 -12.37 5.37 3.73
CA ARG A 143 -11.98 5.90 5.05
C ARG A 143 -13.16 6.47 5.81
N ALA A 144 -13.06 6.46 7.13
CA ALA A 144 -13.99 7.12 8.03
C ALA A 144 -13.23 7.66 9.24
N ARG A 145 -13.76 8.72 9.85
CA ARG A 145 -13.29 9.28 11.11
C ARG A 145 -14.28 8.91 12.20
N THR A 146 -13.80 8.41 13.33
CA THR A 146 -14.67 8.00 14.44
C THR A 146 -15.31 9.20 15.11
N ASP A 147 -16.58 9.10 15.49
CA ASP A 147 -17.28 10.14 16.24
C ASP A 147 -16.89 10.15 17.73
N ALA A 148 -17.49 11.06 18.52
CA ALA A 148 -17.24 11.17 19.97
C ALA A 148 -17.53 9.87 20.74
N GLU A 149 -18.39 9.03 20.19
CA GLU A 149 -18.71 7.72 20.73
C GLU A 149 -17.88 6.61 20.07
N GLY A 150 -16.84 6.92 19.30
CA GLY A 150 -15.96 5.96 18.63
C GLY A 150 -16.63 5.23 17.46
N ARG A 151 -17.82 5.63 17.01
CA ARG A 151 -18.53 4.94 15.92
C ARG A 151 -17.99 5.36 14.57
N PHE A 152 -18.04 4.43 13.61
CA PHE A 152 -17.65 4.67 12.22
C PHE A 152 -18.58 3.98 11.23
N SER A 153 -18.60 4.47 10.00
CA SER A 153 -19.24 3.82 8.86
C SER A 153 -18.43 4.09 7.59
N ILE A 154 -17.90 3.03 6.99
CA ILE A 154 -17.19 3.04 5.72
C ILE A 154 -18.12 2.45 4.66
N ARG A 155 -18.31 3.17 3.55
CA ARG A 155 -19.17 2.78 2.42
C ARG A 155 -18.35 2.50 1.17
N ASP A 156 -19.04 2.00 0.14
CA ASP A 156 -18.47 1.76 -1.18
C ASP A 156 -17.25 0.80 -1.14
N ILE A 157 -17.33 -0.20 -0.25
CA ILE A 157 -16.27 -1.20 -0.04
C ILE A 157 -16.36 -2.23 -1.16
N PRO A 158 -15.32 -2.40 -1.99
CA PRO A 158 -15.36 -3.40 -3.05
C PRO A 158 -15.32 -4.83 -2.49
N PRO A 159 -15.86 -5.81 -3.23
CA PRO A 159 -15.67 -7.22 -2.90
C PRO A 159 -14.21 -7.65 -3.05
N GLY A 160 -13.82 -8.71 -2.35
CA GLY A 160 -12.48 -9.30 -2.44
C GLY A 160 -11.67 -9.17 -1.15
N PRO A 161 -10.35 -9.36 -1.22
CA PRO A 161 -9.47 -9.20 -0.07
C PRO A 161 -9.29 -7.72 0.27
N LEU A 162 -9.33 -7.42 1.56
CA LEU A 162 -9.24 -6.09 2.12
C LEU A 162 -8.25 -6.07 3.27
N HIS A 163 -7.55 -4.95 3.40
CA HIS A 163 -6.81 -4.56 4.60
C HIS A 163 -7.61 -3.53 5.40
N PHE A 164 -7.63 -3.67 6.72
CA PHE A 164 -8.19 -2.69 7.64
C PHE A 164 -7.09 -2.10 8.51
N GLY A 165 -7.00 -0.77 8.53
CA GLY A 165 -5.92 -0.04 9.20
C GLY A 165 -6.36 1.30 9.77
N ALA A 166 -5.42 2.00 10.41
CA ALA A 166 -5.58 3.34 10.94
C ALA A 166 -4.64 4.33 10.21
N LEU A 167 -5.02 5.59 10.19
CA LEU A 167 -4.25 6.72 9.66
C LEU A 167 -3.87 7.68 10.81
N PRO A 168 -2.88 8.57 10.60
CA PRO A 168 -2.58 9.65 11.54
C PRO A 168 -3.81 10.50 11.85
N GLN A 169 -3.92 11.01 13.06
CA GLN A 169 -5.05 11.88 13.43
C GLN A 169 -5.11 13.16 12.59
N ASN A 170 -3.95 13.70 12.22
CA ASN A 170 -3.77 14.93 11.46
C ASN A 170 -3.69 14.71 9.93
N ILE A 171 -4.12 13.54 9.43
CA ILE A 171 -3.99 13.17 8.01
C ILE A 171 -4.57 14.22 7.04
N ASP A 172 -5.65 14.89 7.41
CA ASP A 172 -6.28 15.93 6.59
C ASP A 172 -5.42 17.20 6.43
N ASN A 173 -4.46 17.41 7.36
CA ASN A 173 -3.50 18.52 7.31
C ASN A 173 -2.21 18.14 6.58
N LEU A 174 -1.90 16.85 6.49
CA LEU A 174 -0.68 16.35 5.85
C LEU A 174 -0.78 16.38 4.32
N LEU A 175 -1.97 16.17 3.78
CA LEU A 175 -2.18 16.04 2.35
C LEU A 175 -2.48 17.38 1.66
N PRO A 176 -1.93 17.63 0.46
CA PRO A 176 -2.35 18.74 -0.38
C PRO A 176 -3.87 18.69 -0.66
N ARG A 177 -4.52 19.85 -0.72
CA ARG A 177 -5.99 19.95 -0.97
C ARG A 177 -6.45 19.33 -2.30
N ASN A 178 -5.53 19.13 -3.24
CA ASN A 178 -5.77 18.54 -4.55
C ASN A 178 -5.03 17.19 -4.73
N PHE A 179 -4.66 16.52 -3.63
CA PHE A 179 -3.90 15.27 -3.63
C PHE A 179 -4.52 14.23 -4.58
N GLU A 180 -5.82 13.97 -4.47
CA GLU A 180 -6.50 12.98 -5.32
C GLU A 180 -6.41 13.31 -6.82
N LYS A 181 -6.50 14.59 -7.19
CA LYS A 181 -6.38 15.03 -8.59
C LYS A 181 -4.94 14.93 -9.12
N ILE A 182 -3.96 15.23 -8.28
CA ILE A 182 -2.54 15.08 -8.63
C ILE A 182 -2.24 13.59 -8.85
N TYR A 183 -2.73 12.74 -7.95
CA TYR A 183 -2.54 11.29 -8.03
C TYR A 183 -3.20 10.69 -9.28
N GLU A 184 -4.43 11.08 -9.61
CA GLU A 184 -5.10 10.66 -10.85
C GLU A 184 -4.29 11.04 -12.10
N LYS A 185 -3.73 12.25 -12.13
CA LYS A 185 -2.89 12.70 -13.26
C LYS A 185 -1.60 11.88 -13.39
N ILE A 186 -1.00 11.46 -12.28
CA ILE A 186 0.18 10.58 -12.26
C ILE A 186 -0.20 9.22 -12.85
N LEU A 187 -1.31 8.62 -12.42
CA LEU A 187 -1.79 7.34 -12.94
C LEU A 187 -2.10 7.39 -14.46
N GLU A 188 -2.71 8.47 -14.93
CA GLU A 188 -3.03 8.65 -16.36
C GLU A 188 -1.80 8.82 -17.25
N SER A 189 -0.71 9.36 -16.69
CA SER A 189 0.52 9.63 -17.46
C SER A 189 1.37 8.38 -17.76
N GLY A 190 1.02 7.22 -17.18
CA GLY A 190 1.72 5.95 -17.43
C GLY A 190 3.16 5.90 -16.89
N THR A 191 3.65 6.98 -16.25
CA THR A 191 4.86 6.96 -15.45
C THR A 191 4.57 6.21 -14.16
N HIS A 192 4.84 4.91 -14.15
CA HIS A 192 4.99 4.14 -12.92
C HIS A 192 6.31 4.51 -12.25
N THR A 193 6.48 5.76 -11.83
CA THR A 193 7.66 6.15 -11.06
C THR A 193 7.32 6.14 -9.57
N GLN A 194 8.21 5.49 -8.83
CA GLN A 194 8.33 5.45 -7.38
C GLN A 194 8.65 6.84 -6.78
N ASP A 195 8.07 7.93 -7.30
CA ASP A 195 8.28 9.27 -6.78
C ASP A 195 7.33 9.55 -5.61
N ALA A 196 7.63 8.97 -4.45
CA ALA A 196 7.10 9.42 -3.16
C ALA A 196 7.45 10.90 -2.92
N ASN A 197 8.53 11.33 -3.57
CA ASN A 197 8.99 12.72 -3.68
C ASN A 197 8.00 13.67 -4.36
N ALA A 198 7.05 13.20 -5.18
CA ALA A 198 6.09 14.08 -5.86
C ALA A 198 5.20 14.87 -4.88
N PHE A 199 5.00 14.35 -3.67
CA PHE A 199 4.26 15.02 -2.61
C PHE A 199 5.16 15.46 -1.46
N GLY A 200 6.46 15.12 -1.51
CA GLY A 200 7.37 15.26 -0.38
C GLY A 200 6.84 14.56 0.87
N MET A 201 6.20 13.40 0.74
CA MET A 201 5.70 12.64 1.90
C MET A 201 6.36 11.27 1.93
N GLU A 202 6.63 10.80 3.13
CA GLU A 202 7.23 9.48 3.37
C GLU A 202 6.30 8.61 4.20
N GLN A 203 6.66 7.33 4.34
CA GLN A 203 5.89 6.38 5.13
C GLN A 203 5.64 6.85 6.58
N ASP A 204 6.65 7.45 7.23
CA ASP A 204 6.56 7.96 8.60
C ASP A 204 5.46 9.02 8.79
N ASP A 205 5.13 9.77 7.72
CA ASP A 205 4.04 10.77 7.77
C ASP A 205 2.67 10.10 7.91
N PHE A 206 2.55 8.80 7.60
CA PHE A 206 1.30 8.04 7.64
C PHE A 206 1.18 7.11 8.85
N GLU A 207 2.05 7.28 9.85
CA GLU A 207 2.00 6.49 11.05
C GLU A 207 0.83 6.86 11.98
N PRO A 208 -0.05 5.91 12.35
CA PRO A 208 -1.22 6.20 13.17
C PRO A 208 -0.84 6.37 14.65
N ASP A 209 -1.57 7.24 15.36
CA ASP A 209 -1.44 7.42 16.82
C ASP A 209 -1.74 6.16 17.65
N PHE A 210 -2.43 5.20 17.05
CA PHE A 210 -2.91 3.98 17.67
C PHE A 210 -2.58 2.78 16.80
N GLU A 211 -2.18 1.69 17.43
CA GLU A 211 -2.13 0.38 16.78
C GLU A 211 -3.48 -0.31 16.85
N ILE A 212 -3.83 -1.08 15.82
CA ILE A 212 -5.02 -1.92 15.82
C ILE A 212 -4.63 -3.30 16.32
N LEU A 213 -5.16 -3.70 17.46
CA LEU A 213 -4.90 -5.00 18.06
C LEU A 213 -5.82 -6.08 17.52
N SER A 214 -7.11 -5.75 17.38
CA SER A 214 -8.09 -6.71 16.88
C SER A 214 -9.27 -6.07 16.17
N LEU A 215 -9.85 -6.85 15.26
CA LEU A 215 -11.09 -6.56 14.56
C LEU A 215 -12.07 -7.70 14.83
N ARG A 216 -13.20 -7.41 15.48
CA ARG A 216 -14.22 -8.41 15.79
C ARG A 216 -15.43 -8.22 14.89
N ILE A 217 -15.74 -9.25 14.10
CA ILE A 217 -16.87 -9.28 13.17
C ILE A 217 -17.75 -10.48 13.52
N GLN A 218 -19.00 -10.22 13.92
CA GLN A 218 -20.02 -11.26 14.17
C GLN A 218 -19.55 -12.43 15.08
N GLY A 219 -18.73 -12.12 16.10
CA GLY A 219 -18.22 -13.12 17.05
C GLY A 219 -16.91 -13.80 16.65
N ILE A 220 -16.37 -13.50 15.46
CA ILE A 220 -15.03 -13.90 15.04
C ILE A 220 -14.07 -12.73 15.30
N ALA A 221 -12.92 -13.01 15.90
CA ALA A 221 -11.88 -12.02 16.14
C ALA A 221 -10.69 -12.28 15.21
N PHE A 222 -10.29 -11.23 14.50
CA PHE A 222 -9.06 -11.16 13.72
C PHE A 222 -8.04 -10.34 14.51
N TYR A 223 -6.78 -10.75 14.47
CA TYR A 223 -5.69 -10.07 15.17
C TYR A 223 -4.67 -9.58 14.14
N ALA A 224 -4.02 -8.46 14.44
CA ALA A 224 -2.86 -8.04 13.66
C ALA A 224 -1.77 -9.13 13.74
N ARG A 225 -1.06 -9.33 12.63
CA ARG A 225 -0.02 -10.36 12.53
C ARG A 225 1.22 -9.97 13.33
N ASP A 226 1.64 -8.73 13.12
CA ASP A 226 2.78 -8.07 13.72
C ASP A 226 2.33 -6.65 14.09
N ASP A 227 3.13 -5.95 14.89
CA ASP A 227 2.85 -4.56 15.23
C ASP A 227 2.64 -3.70 13.99
N PHE A 228 1.63 -2.84 14.05
CA PHE A 228 1.29 -1.87 12.99
C PHE A 228 0.82 -2.49 11.65
N SER A 229 0.76 -3.82 11.54
CA SER A 229 0.23 -4.48 10.35
C SER A 229 -1.28 -4.32 10.26
N PRO A 230 -1.83 -3.95 9.08
CA PRO A 230 -3.28 -3.94 8.90
C PRO A 230 -3.84 -5.36 9.00
N ILE A 231 -5.11 -5.46 9.39
CA ILE A 231 -5.82 -6.73 9.47
C ILE A 231 -6.43 -7.06 8.11
N ALA A 232 -6.06 -8.21 7.56
CA ALA A 232 -6.58 -8.68 6.29
C ALA A 232 -7.81 -9.59 6.44
N PHE A 233 -8.84 -9.39 5.64
CA PHE A 233 -9.99 -10.29 5.52
C PHE A 233 -10.69 -10.16 4.16
N GLY A 234 -11.48 -11.15 3.78
CA GLY A 234 -12.23 -11.15 2.52
C GLY A 234 -13.71 -10.83 2.70
N VAL A 235 -14.29 -10.07 1.77
CA VAL A 235 -15.73 -9.80 1.73
C VAL A 235 -16.37 -10.20 0.40
N LYS A 236 -17.62 -10.65 0.45
CA LYS A 236 -18.40 -10.98 -0.76
C LYS A 236 -19.06 -9.72 -1.35
N PRO A 237 -19.41 -9.73 -2.64
CA PRO A 237 -20.19 -8.64 -3.25
C PRO A 237 -21.45 -8.30 -2.44
N GLY A 238 -21.69 -7.00 -2.25
CA GLY A 238 -22.86 -6.47 -1.54
C GLY A 238 -22.91 -6.78 -0.04
N THR A 239 -21.79 -7.19 0.58
CA THR A 239 -21.78 -7.51 2.02
C THR A 239 -21.91 -6.25 2.87
N HIS A 240 -22.92 -6.21 3.74
CA HIS A 240 -23.05 -5.20 4.79
C HIS A 240 -22.64 -5.81 6.13
N ILE A 241 -21.54 -5.31 6.69
CA ILE A 241 -20.98 -5.77 7.95
C ILE A 241 -21.22 -4.68 9.00
N ASP A 242 -22.04 -5.01 9.99
CA ASP A 242 -22.38 -4.10 11.08
C ASP A 242 -21.93 -4.66 12.44
N ASN A 243 -21.92 -3.79 13.44
CA ASN A 243 -21.51 -4.10 14.82
C ASN A 243 -20.08 -4.61 14.94
N VAL A 244 -19.19 -4.08 14.10
CA VAL A 244 -17.76 -4.35 14.21
C VAL A 244 -17.19 -3.68 15.44
N ILE A 245 -16.37 -4.40 16.20
CA ILE A 245 -15.61 -3.84 17.31
C ILE A 245 -14.14 -3.87 16.95
N VAL A 246 -13.52 -2.70 16.88
CA VAL A 246 -12.08 -2.54 16.68
C VAL A 246 -11.48 -2.21 18.03
N THR A 247 -10.52 -3.00 18.50
CA THR A 247 -9.75 -2.69 19.70
C THR A 247 -8.41 -2.12 19.30
N VAL A 248 -8.10 -0.95 19.84
CA VAL A 248 -6.85 -0.23 19.58
C VAL A 248 -6.07 0.01 20.86
N HIS A 249 -4.78 0.29 20.71
CA HIS A 249 -3.89 0.66 21.80
C HIS A 249 -3.06 1.90 21.40
N PRO A 250 -2.86 2.90 22.28
CA PRO A 250 -2.04 4.07 21.96
C PRO A 250 -0.59 3.67 21.70
N ARG A 251 0.01 4.13 20.60
CA ARG A 251 1.45 3.87 20.37
C ARG A 251 2.32 4.67 21.34
N MET A 252 3.40 4.04 21.79
CA MET A 252 4.52 4.73 22.43
C MET A 252 5.07 5.77 21.44
N ARG A 253 5.31 6.98 21.93
CA ARG A 253 5.77 8.08 21.06
C ARG A 253 6.60 9.10 21.82
N ILE A 254 7.40 9.82 21.07
CA ILE A 254 8.01 11.07 21.49
C ILE A 254 7.40 12.23 20.71
N ARG A 255 7.27 13.37 21.38
CA ARG A 255 7.12 14.67 20.74
C ARG A 255 8.37 15.47 21.03
N GLY A 256 9.12 15.75 19.96
CA GLY A 256 10.35 16.51 20.02
C GLY A 256 10.16 17.92 19.49
N ARG A 257 11.03 18.83 19.92
CA ARG A 257 11.16 20.18 19.36
C ARG A 257 12.59 20.44 18.93
N ILE A 258 12.78 20.97 17.72
CA ILE A 258 14.10 21.26 17.17
C ILE A 258 14.28 22.77 17.07
N LEU A 259 15.37 23.26 17.66
CA LEU A 259 15.70 24.68 17.75
C LEU A 259 17.13 24.93 17.23
N PHE A 260 17.37 26.17 16.83
CA PHE A 260 18.72 26.71 16.67
C PHE A 260 19.19 27.36 17.98
N LYS A 261 20.49 27.69 18.07
CA LYS A 261 21.11 28.28 19.26
C LYS A 261 20.45 29.57 19.73
N ASP A 262 19.90 30.34 18.79
CA ASP A 262 19.19 31.60 19.06
C ASP A 262 17.73 31.38 19.55
N GLY A 263 17.29 30.13 19.65
CA GLY A 263 15.93 29.74 20.03
C GLY A 263 14.93 29.72 18.86
N THR A 264 15.37 30.00 17.63
CA THR A 264 14.53 29.93 16.44
C THR A 264 14.16 28.46 16.16
N PRO A 265 12.89 28.13 15.90
CA PRO A 265 12.50 26.75 15.57
C PRO A 265 12.89 26.35 14.15
N LEU A 266 13.36 25.12 13.98
CA LEU A 266 13.51 24.52 12.65
C LEU A 266 12.11 24.16 12.13
N SER A 267 11.55 25.07 11.34
CA SER A 267 10.13 25.02 10.95
C SER A 267 9.90 24.28 9.64
N ASN A 268 8.88 23.43 9.56
CA ASN A 268 8.43 22.75 8.33
C ASN A 268 9.54 21.98 7.58
N ALA A 269 10.47 21.37 8.32
CA ALA A 269 11.62 20.69 7.75
C ALA A 269 11.53 19.17 7.95
N ARG A 270 11.97 18.41 6.93
CA ARG A 270 12.27 16.99 7.08
C ARG A 270 13.64 16.87 7.73
N VAL A 271 13.76 16.06 8.78
CA VAL A 271 15.01 15.85 9.50
C VAL A 271 15.28 14.36 9.62
N ARG A 272 16.55 13.95 9.69
CA ARG A 272 16.90 12.56 10.01
C ARG A 272 17.00 12.43 11.51
N LEU A 273 16.12 11.66 12.11
CA LEU A 273 16.14 11.33 13.53
C LEU A 273 16.78 9.96 13.70
N HIS A 274 17.79 9.88 14.56
CA HIS A 274 18.37 8.62 15.01
C HIS A 274 18.18 8.49 16.51
N PHE A 275 18.04 7.26 16.99
CA PHE A 275 18.11 6.99 18.42
C PHE A 275 18.83 5.70 18.71
N ARG A 276 19.48 5.68 19.87
CA ARG A 276 20.05 4.49 20.48
C ARG A 276 19.32 4.21 21.79
N ALA A 277 18.78 3.02 21.93
CA ALA A 277 18.16 2.53 23.14
C ALA A 277 19.11 1.58 23.85
N TYR A 278 19.27 1.76 25.16
CA TYR A 278 20.03 0.88 26.04
C TYR A 278 19.12 0.31 27.11
N ASP A 279 19.12 -1.00 27.26
CA ASP A 279 18.31 -1.67 28.28
C ASP A 279 18.72 -1.17 29.68
N VAL A 280 17.76 -1.10 30.61
CA VAL A 280 18.03 -0.61 31.97
C VAL A 280 19.06 -1.46 32.71
N ASP A 281 19.21 -2.73 32.33
CA ASP A 281 20.22 -3.65 32.87
C ASP A 281 21.50 -3.73 32.02
N GLU A 282 21.61 -2.88 30.99
CA GLU A 282 22.73 -2.79 30.05
C GLU A 282 23.02 -4.09 29.28
N THR A 283 22.05 -5.02 29.23
CA THR A 283 22.24 -6.33 28.58
C THR A 283 22.13 -6.28 27.06
N GLY A 284 21.47 -5.24 26.53
CA GLY A 284 21.26 -5.03 25.11
C GLY A 284 21.26 -3.55 24.72
N SER A 285 21.57 -3.31 23.46
CA SER A 285 21.45 -1.99 22.82
C SER A 285 20.81 -2.13 21.45
N ARG A 286 19.95 -1.18 21.10
CA ARG A 286 19.23 -1.14 19.83
C ARG A 286 19.40 0.24 19.20
N GLN A 287 19.34 0.30 17.88
CA GLN A 287 19.47 1.56 17.15
C GLN A 287 18.46 1.56 16.02
N SER A 288 17.70 2.65 15.93
CA SER A 288 16.71 2.86 14.89
C SER A 288 16.55 4.36 14.64
N GLY A 289 15.65 4.72 13.74
CA GLY A 289 15.45 6.09 13.31
C GLY A 289 14.50 6.18 12.13
N GLY A 290 14.20 7.40 11.76
CA GLY A 290 13.34 7.73 10.64
C GLY A 290 13.49 9.20 10.31
N GLU A 291 12.58 9.75 9.53
CA GLU A 291 12.74 11.08 8.97
C GLU A 291 11.60 12.04 9.33
N PRO A 292 11.20 12.23 10.59
CA PRO A 292 10.00 12.99 10.91
C PRO A 292 10.04 14.44 10.35
N ARG A 293 8.85 14.99 10.08
CA ARG A 293 8.69 16.39 9.67
C ARG A 293 8.34 17.28 10.85
N THR A 294 9.02 18.42 10.97
CA THR A 294 8.65 19.45 11.95
C THR A 294 7.47 20.30 11.48
N ASP A 295 6.67 20.81 12.41
CA ASP A 295 5.65 21.82 12.16
C ASP A 295 6.26 23.25 12.10
N ALA A 296 5.40 24.27 12.01
CA ALA A 296 5.82 25.66 11.95
C ALA A 296 6.49 26.16 13.24
N GLU A 297 6.29 25.45 14.35
CA GLU A 297 6.83 25.77 15.67
C GLU A 297 8.05 24.90 16.03
N GLY A 298 8.48 24.05 15.11
CA GLY A 298 9.64 23.16 15.21
C GLY A 298 9.36 21.84 15.92
N TYR A 299 8.10 21.48 16.16
CA TYR A 299 7.76 20.22 16.79
C TYR A 299 7.57 19.10 15.79
N PHE A 300 7.94 17.89 16.18
CA PHE A 300 7.66 16.67 15.44
C PHE A 300 7.13 15.60 16.39
N ILE A 301 6.42 14.62 15.84
CA ILE A 301 6.03 13.40 16.54
C ILE A 301 6.77 12.23 15.88
N TYR A 302 7.27 11.32 16.69
CA TYR A 302 7.87 10.08 16.23
C TYR A 302 7.40 8.92 17.11
N TYR A 303 6.98 7.83 16.50
CA TYR A 303 6.51 6.64 17.20
C TYR A 303 7.66 5.65 17.39
N LEU A 304 7.71 5.01 18.55
CA LEU A 304 8.78 4.08 18.89
C LEU A 304 8.25 2.65 18.76
N ASP A 305 8.87 1.89 17.86
CA ASP A 305 8.52 0.48 17.65
C ASP A 305 9.16 -0.42 18.71
N GLU A 306 10.33 -0.02 19.22
CA GLU A 306 10.98 -0.66 20.36
C GLU A 306 10.31 -0.20 21.66
N LYS A 307 9.24 -0.89 22.08
CA LYS A 307 8.32 -0.42 23.14
C LYS A 307 8.10 -1.40 24.29
N ASP A 308 8.64 -2.61 24.22
CA ASP A 308 8.28 -3.70 25.14
C ASP A 308 8.93 -3.58 26.52
N ASP A 309 10.14 -3.02 26.59
CA ASP A 309 10.92 -2.94 27.81
C ASP A 309 11.36 -1.49 28.12
N PRO A 310 11.48 -1.13 29.41
CA PRO A 310 12.08 0.14 29.80
C PRO A 310 13.52 0.25 29.29
N ALA A 311 13.86 1.40 28.71
CA ALA A 311 15.20 1.66 28.17
C ALA A 311 15.59 3.14 28.29
N PHE A 312 16.90 3.41 28.25
CA PHE A 312 17.47 4.74 28.10
C PHE A 312 17.67 5.04 26.62
N TYR A 313 17.05 6.11 26.14
CA TYR A 313 17.12 6.56 24.75
C TYR A 313 17.99 7.80 24.64
N THR A 314 18.96 7.75 23.74
CA THR A 314 19.70 8.92 23.28
C THR A 314 19.23 9.25 21.87
N PHE A 315 18.58 10.41 21.70
CA PHE A 315 18.09 10.89 20.41
C PHE A 315 19.09 11.86 19.80
N SER A 316 19.39 11.68 18.51
CA SER A 316 20.11 12.66 17.71
C SER A 316 19.34 13.01 16.45
N VAL A 317 19.56 14.22 15.96
CA VAL A 317 18.93 14.70 14.74
C VAL A 317 19.97 15.30 13.81
N GLU A 318 19.83 15.03 12.53
CA GLU A 318 20.62 15.61 11.46
C GLU A 318 19.73 16.43 10.53
N TYR A 319 20.21 17.61 10.18
CA TYR A 319 19.60 18.46 9.18
C TYR A 319 20.70 19.16 8.37
N ARG A 320 20.84 18.77 7.10
CA ARG A 320 21.98 19.17 6.25
C ARG A 320 23.30 18.78 6.91
N ALA A 321 24.23 19.73 7.07
CA ALA A 321 25.51 19.52 7.74
C ALA A 321 25.46 19.77 9.27
N LEU A 322 24.26 19.93 9.84
CA LEU A 322 24.07 20.18 11.27
C LEU A 322 23.63 18.90 11.96
N SER A 323 24.13 18.68 13.17
CA SER A 323 23.65 17.64 14.07
C SER A 323 23.44 18.18 15.48
N ALA A 324 22.48 17.58 16.19
CA ALA A 324 22.24 17.82 17.60
C ALA A 324 21.91 16.50 18.28
N GLU A 325 22.34 16.32 19.52
CA GLU A 325 22.03 15.15 20.34
C GLU A 325 21.41 15.63 21.65
N ALA A 326 20.39 14.93 22.11
CA ALA A 326 19.74 15.17 23.39
C ALA A 326 20.38 14.32 24.49
N GLU A 327 20.27 14.79 25.72
CA GLU A 327 20.64 14.00 26.89
C GLU A 327 19.81 12.70 26.95
N PRO A 328 20.37 11.58 27.45
CA PRO A 328 19.65 10.33 27.57
C PRO A 328 18.35 10.47 28.39
N VAL A 329 17.26 9.95 27.87
CA VAL A 329 15.95 9.94 28.52
C VAL A 329 15.54 8.50 28.80
N ARG A 330 15.16 8.20 30.04
CA ARG A 330 14.55 6.92 30.37
C ARG A 330 13.07 6.93 29.98
N LEU A 331 12.67 5.99 29.15
CA LEU A 331 11.28 5.80 28.75
C LEU A 331 10.76 4.45 29.26
N GLU A 332 9.50 4.45 29.68
CA GLU A 332 8.75 3.23 30.03
C GLU A 332 7.90 2.78 28.83
N PRO A 333 7.53 1.48 28.76
CA PRO A 333 6.56 0.99 27.80
C PRO A 333 5.29 1.85 27.78
N GLU A 334 4.71 2.03 26.59
CA GLU A 334 3.48 2.81 26.34
C GLU A 334 3.61 4.32 26.62
N GLN A 335 4.76 4.81 27.06
CA GLN A 335 4.94 6.21 27.42
C GLN A 335 4.83 7.14 26.19
N ARG A 336 4.03 8.20 26.33
CA ARG A 336 3.95 9.31 25.36
C ARG A 336 4.73 10.49 25.92
N PHE A 337 6.00 10.62 25.53
CA PHE A 337 6.92 11.60 26.07
C PHE A 337 6.87 12.92 25.29
N GLU A 338 6.57 14.03 25.96
CA GLU A 338 6.31 15.33 25.31
C GLU A 338 7.47 16.34 25.43
N GLY A 339 8.59 15.94 26.04
CA GLY A 339 9.63 16.85 26.54
C GLY A 339 10.95 16.87 25.76
N LEU A 340 11.05 16.20 24.61
CA LEU A 340 12.32 16.09 23.88
C LEU A 340 12.67 17.45 23.24
N THR A 341 13.87 17.96 23.49
CA THR A 341 14.38 19.19 22.85
C THR A 341 15.76 18.93 22.28
N LEU A 342 15.94 19.26 21.00
CA LEU A 342 17.19 19.14 20.27
C LEU A 342 17.58 20.54 19.77
N THR A 343 18.82 20.97 20.05
CA THR A 343 19.27 22.33 19.71
C THR A 343 20.57 22.29 18.91
N PHE A 344 20.56 22.80 17.69
CA PHE A 344 21.77 22.95 16.88
C PHE A 344 22.65 24.08 17.43
N ASP A 345 23.96 23.86 17.51
CA ASP A 345 24.94 24.90 17.85
C ASP A 345 25.29 25.80 16.65
N SER A 346 24.29 26.15 15.84
CA SER A 346 24.41 27.06 14.70
C SER A 346 23.38 28.20 14.78
N GLN A 347 23.61 29.25 14.00
CA GLN A 347 22.58 30.25 13.71
C GLN A 347 21.45 29.61 12.88
N SER A 348 20.26 30.24 12.90
CA SER A 348 19.12 29.80 12.10
C SER A 348 19.47 29.79 10.61
N ILE A 349 19.22 28.66 9.97
CA ILE A 349 19.22 28.53 8.51
C ILE A 349 17.79 28.42 8.02
N LEU A 350 17.50 29.00 6.86
CA LEU A 350 16.16 28.87 6.27
C LEU A 350 15.90 27.40 5.90
N PRO A 351 14.73 26.85 6.27
CA PRO A 351 14.32 25.53 5.80
C PRO A 351 14.28 25.55 4.27
N GLU A 352 14.67 24.43 3.67
CA GLU A 352 14.50 24.26 2.23
C GLU A 352 13.04 24.50 1.85
N PRO A 353 12.76 25.24 0.76
CA PRO A 353 11.40 25.29 0.27
C PRO A 353 10.91 23.85 0.05
N PRO A 354 9.65 23.52 0.38
CA PRO A 354 9.10 22.22 0.02
C PRO A 354 9.40 21.96 -1.45
N ARG A 355 9.83 20.75 -1.81
CA ARG A 355 9.95 20.33 -3.21
C ARG A 355 8.58 20.50 -3.85
N THR A 356 8.34 21.68 -4.42
CA THR A 356 7.07 22.04 -5.00
C THR A 356 7.23 21.72 -6.47
N THR A 357 6.89 20.51 -6.88
CA THR A 357 6.58 20.27 -8.30
C THR A 357 5.21 20.91 -8.54
N ALA A 358 5.21 22.24 -8.56
CA ALA A 358 4.09 23.00 -9.06
C ALA A 358 3.91 22.59 -10.52
N VAL A 359 2.80 21.91 -10.78
CA VAL A 359 2.26 21.67 -12.11
C VAL A 359 1.80 23.02 -12.67
N ASP A 360 2.74 23.88 -13.04
CA ASP A 360 2.54 24.88 -14.07
C ASP A 360 3.89 25.41 -14.58
N GLY A 361 4.11 25.28 -15.89
CA GLY A 361 5.06 26.07 -16.67
C GLY A 361 6.54 26.09 -16.27
N SER A 362 7.29 25.10 -16.77
CA SER A 362 8.66 25.26 -17.30
C SER A 362 9.70 26.00 -16.45
N GLU A 363 10.42 25.25 -15.60
CA GLU A 363 11.88 25.32 -15.52
C GLU A 363 12.38 23.98 -14.92
N LEU A 364 13.01 23.16 -15.75
CA LEU A 364 13.42 21.79 -15.42
C LEU A 364 14.60 21.80 -14.43
N SER A 365 14.47 21.05 -13.34
CA SER A 365 15.62 20.65 -12.53
C SER A 365 16.46 19.60 -13.27
N PRO A 366 17.80 19.56 -13.10
CA PRO A 366 18.70 18.67 -13.86
C PRO A 366 18.42 17.16 -13.67
N GLU A 367 17.70 16.77 -12.61
CA GLU A 367 17.40 15.37 -12.25
C GLU A 367 16.35 14.71 -13.19
N GLN A 368 15.54 15.50 -13.91
CA GLN A 368 14.56 14.98 -14.88
C GLN A 368 15.09 14.93 -16.33
N GLU A 369 16.30 15.43 -16.58
CA GLU A 369 16.91 15.41 -17.92
C GLU A 369 17.70 14.13 -18.23
N SER A 370 17.91 13.20 -17.29
CA SER A 370 18.77 12.02 -17.51
C SER A 370 18.09 10.84 -18.20
N ASP A 371 16.76 10.84 -18.32
CA ASP A 371 16.02 9.74 -18.94
C ASP A 371 16.21 9.75 -20.46
N GLY A 372 16.85 8.70 -20.97
CA GLY A 372 17.10 8.60 -22.41
C GLY A 372 18.25 9.49 -22.92
N VAL A 373 18.85 10.32 -22.06
CA VAL A 373 19.89 11.31 -22.42
C VAL A 373 21.26 10.85 -21.94
N TRP A 374 22.28 11.10 -22.76
CA TRP A 374 23.69 10.83 -22.41
C TRP A 374 24.25 11.97 -21.56
N ILE A 375 24.66 11.67 -20.34
CA ILE A 375 25.30 12.60 -19.40
C ILE A 375 26.78 12.27 -19.30
N VAL A 376 27.63 13.29 -19.46
CA VAL A 376 29.09 13.13 -19.38
C VAL A 376 29.55 13.30 -17.95
N ASN A 377 30.27 12.32 -17.40
CA ASN A 377 30.98 12.49 -16.14
C ASN A 377 32.24 13.34 -16.42
N PRO A 378 32.35 14.56 -15.87
CA PRO A 378 33.50 15.43 -16.13
C PRO A 378 34.80 14.89 -15.53
N ALA A 379 34.76 13.96 -14.57
CA ALA A 379 35.95 13.42 -13.91
C ALA A 379 36.69 12.40 -14.78
N ASN A 380 35.98 11.56 -15.52
CA ASN A 380 36.58 10.51 -16.36
C ASN A 380 36.33 10.69 -17.88
N GLY A 381 35.44 11.63 -18.27
CA GLY A 381 35.14 11.92 -19.67
C GLY A 381 34.27 10.88 -20.37
N HIS A 382 33.70 9.93 -19.63
CA HIS A 382 32.78 8.93 -20.15
C HIS A 382 31.34 9.46 -20.15
N ALA A 383 30.52 8.95 -21.06
CA ALA A 383 29.11 9.29 -21.15
C ALA A 383 28.26 8.14 -20.61
N TYR A 384 27.25 8.46 -19.81
CA TYR A 384 26.36 7.52 -19.15
C TYR A 384 24.91 7.81 -19.49
N LYS A 385 24.08 6.78 -19.49
CA LYS A 385 22.66 6.93 -19.80
C LYS A 385 21.83 5.90 -19.05
N ARG A 386 20.71 6.34 -18.50
CA ARG A 386 19.69 5.46 -17.92
C ARG A 386 18.70 5.02 -18.99
N VAL A 387 18.39 3.72 -19.02
CA VAL A 387 17.37 3.13 -19.90
C VAL A 387 16.45 2.20 -19.11
N SER A 388 15.20 2.09 -19.53
CA SER A 388 14.24 1.09 -19.03
C SER A 388 14.26 -0.12 -19.96
N CYS A 389 14.41 -1.32 -19.39
CA CYS A 389 14.51 -2.59 -20.10
C CYS A 389 13.91 -3.70 -19.23
N GLU A 390 13.00 -4.51 -19.79
CA GLU A 390 12.37 -5.63 -19.07
C GLU A 390 13.35 -6.76 -18.71
N THR A 391 14.48 -6.86 -19.43
CA THR A 391 15.50 -7.89 -19.19
C THR A 391 16.91 -7.34 -19.37
N ARG A 392 17.89 -7.95 -18.71
CA ARG A 392 19.31 -7.64 -18.90
C ARG A 392 19.74 -7.81 -20.36
N ASP A 393 19.28 -8.85 -21.03
CA ASP A 393 19.62 -9.11 -22.44
C ASP A 393 19.09 -7.99 -23.35
N ALA A 394 17.89 -7.47 -23.06
CA ALA A 394 17.36 -6.29 -23.75
C ALA A 394 18.22 -5.04 -23.47
N ALA A 395 18.71 -4.86 -22.24
CA ALA A 395 19.60 -3.77 -21.89
C ALA A 395 20.95 -3.86 -22.61
N VAL A 396 21.53 -5.06 -22.71
CA VAL A 396 22.78 -5.30 -23.47
C VAL A 396 22.56 -5.01 -24.96
N ALA A 397 21.44 -5.46 -25.53
CA ALA A 397 21.11 -5.17 -26.92
C ALA A 397 20.94 -3.66 -27.18
N GLN A 398 20.23 -2.96 -26.29
CA GLN A 398 20.08 -1.49 -26.36
C GLN A 398 21.43 -0.77 -26.24
N ALA A 399 22.32 -1.24 -25.34
CA ALA A 399 23.67 -0.71 -25.20
C ALA A 399 24.46 -0.84 -26.51
N ALA A 400 24.44 -2.05 -27.09
CA ALA A 400 25.13 -2.33 -28.35
C ALA A 400 24.61 -1.46 -29.51
N ASP A 401 23.29 -1.27 -29.61
CA ASP A 401 22.65 -0.41 -30.61
C ASP A 401 23.10 1.06 -30.48
N GLU A 402 23.35 1.53 -29.25
CA GLU A 402 23.86 2.87 -28.97
C GLU A 402 25.40 2.98 -28.95
N LYS A 403 26.11 1.91 -29.36
CA LYS A 403 27.58 1.79 -29.32
C LYS A 403 28.15 2.01 -27.92
N ALA A 404 27.46 1.46 -26.94
CA ALA A 404 27.74 1.49 -25.52
C ALA A 404 27.81 0.06 -24.97
N HIS A 405 28.11 -0.05 -23.68
CA HIS A 405 27.97 -1.27 -22.89
C HIS A 405 27.20 -0.96 -21.60
N LEU A 406 26.80 -1.98 -20.85
CA LEU A 406 26.38 -1.78 -19.47
C LEU A 406 27.55 -1.19 -18.67
N VAL A 407 27.26 -0.31 -17.73
CA VAL A 407 28.27 0.46 -16.99
C VAL A 407 29.31 -0.43 -16.31
N SER A 408 30.59 -0.07 -16.43
CA SER A 408 31.66 -0.51 -15.56
C SER A 408 31.93 0.56 -14.50
N ILE A 409 32.22 0.15 -13.27
CA ILE A 409 32.44 1.07 -12.15
C ILE A 409 33.83 0.82 -11.59
N ASN A 410 34.73 1.76 -11.83
CA ASN A 410 36.17 1.58 -11.68
C ASN A 410 36.74 2.20 -10.40
N ASP A 411 36.01 3.13 -9.77
CA ASP A 411 36.38 3.74 -8.49
C ASP A 411 35.15 4.27 -7.70
N ALA A 412 35.40 4.71 -6.48
CA ALA A 412 34.37 5.22 -5.58
C ALA A 412 33.82 6.59 -6.00
N GLU A 413 34.57 7.40 -6.76
CA GLU A 413 34.13 8.72 -7.23
C GLU A 413 33.12 8.56 -8.36
N GLU A 414 33.36 7.60 -9.27
CA GLU A 414 32.43 7.18 -10.31
C GLU A 414 31.14 6.60 -9.71
N GLN A 415 31.24 5.71 -8.72
CA GLN A 415 30.08 5.17 -8.01
C GLN A 415 29.21 6.28 -7.40
N ALA A 416 29.83 7.19 -6.62
CA ALA A 416 29.12 8.29 -5.98
C ALA A 416 28.49 9.25 -7.00
N TRP A 417 29.16 9.46 -8.14
CA TRP A 417 28.62 10.28 -9.23
C TRP A 417 27.42 9.62 -9.91
N LEU A 418 27.48 8.32 -10.18
CA LEU A 418 26.36 7.57 -10.76
C LEU A 418 25.13 7.62 -9.85
N GLU A 419 25.33 7.45 -8.54
CA GLU A 419 24.26 7.58 -7.55
C GLU A 419 23.66 8.98 -7.51
N ALA A 420 24.50 10.02 -7.55
CA ALA A 420 24.04 11.41 -7.52
C ALA A 420 23.28 11.81 -8.80
N VAL A 421 23.65 11.26 -9.96
CA VAL A 421 23.07 11.62 -11.26
C VAL A 421 21.85 10.79 -11.61
N PHE A 422 21.89 9.49 -11.35
CA PHE A 422 20.83 8.57 -11.78
C PHE A 422 19.90 8.13 -10.63
N GLY A 423 20.29 8.38 -9.38
CA GLY A 423 19.56 7.99 -8.18
C GLY A 423 19.77 6.52 -7.81
N HIS A 424 19.04 6.07 -6.80
CA HIS A 424 19.06 4.68 -6.35
C HIS A 424 17.82 3.93 -6.85
N GLN A 425 18.05 2.91 -7.67
CA GLN A 425 17.08 1.92 -8.15
C GLN A 425 17.82 0.61 -8.35
N PHE A 426 17.10 -0.47 -8.66
CA PHE A 426 17.75 -1.65 -9.21
C PHE A 426 18.23 -1.36 -10.64
N TYR A 427 19.55 -1.38 -10.84
CA TYR A 427 20.14 -1.20 -12.16
C TYR A 427 20.91 -2.44 -12.61
N TRP A 428 20.68 -2.85 -13.85
CA TRP A 428 21.63 -3.68 -14.58
C TRP A 428 22.94 -2.93 -14.77
N ILE A 429 24.02 -3.55 -14.30
CA ILE A 429 25.41 -3.09 -14.51
C ILE A 429 26.19 -4.18 -15.27
N GLY A 430 27.34 -3.81 -15.80
CA GLY A 430 28.12 -4.67 -16.70
C GLY A 430 28.86 -5.81 -16.01
N LEU A 431 28.67 -6.05 -14.71
CA LEU A 431 29.43 -7.06 -13.98
C LEU A 431 28.72 -8.42 -14.05
N SER A 432 29.41 -9.42 -14.60
CA SER A 432 28.85 -10.76 -14.81
C SER A 432 29.87 -11.87 -14.50
N ASN A 433 29.37 -13.09 -14.26
CA ASN A 433 30.16 -14.27 -13.91
C ASN A 433 29.83 -15.48 -14.83
N THR A 434 29.46 -15.20 -16.08
CA THR A 434 28.88 -16.21 -16.99
C THR A 434 29.91 -17.05 -17.77
N GLU A 435 31.20 -16.76 -17.66
CA GLU A 435 32.26 -17.53 -18.35
C GLU A 435 32.71 -18.76 -17.55
N ALA A 436 33.21 -19.78 -18.25
CA ALA A 436 33.47 -21.15 -17.75
C ALA A 436 34.56 -21.30 -16.65
N GLY A 437 34.90 -20.22 -15.95
CA GLY A 437 35.85 -20.16 -14.83
C GLY A 437 35.30 -19.59 -13.53
N GLY A 438 34.05 -19.09 -13.49
CA GLY A 438 33.41 -18.63 -12.25
C GLY A 438 34.08 -17.41 -11.60
N GLN A 439 34.64 -16.49 -12.39
CA GLN A 439 35.17 -15.21 -11.93
C GLN A 439 34.35 -14.04 -12.48
N TRP A 440 34.13 -13.02 -11.65
CA TRP A 440 33.48 -11.77 -12.06
C TRP A 440 34.33 -11.02 -13.09
N GLN A 441 33.66 -10.46 -14.09
CA GLN A 441 34.28 -9.64 -15.14
C GLN A 441 33.30 -8.56 -15.62
N TRP A 442 33.83 -7.39 -16.01
CA TRP A 442 33.05 -6.37 -16.69
C TRP A 442 32.77 -6.80 -18.14
N ASP A 443 31.58 -6.51 -18.64
CA ASP A 443 31.14 -6.84 -20.01
C ASP A 443 32.01 -6.19 -21.09
N ASN A 444 32.67 -5.07 -20.77
CA ASN A 444 33.61 -4.37 -21.66
C ASN A 444 35.04 -4.94 -21.62
N GLY A 445 35.32 -5.91 -20.72
CA GLY A 445 36.61 -6.55 -20.53
C GLY A 445 37.61 -5.74 -19.69
N GLU A 446 37.19 -4.65 -19.05
CA GLU A 446 38.04 -3.90 -18.12
C GLU A 446 38.35 -4.73 -16.86
N PRO A 447 39.56 -4.55 -16.26
CA PRO A 447 39.87 -5.19 -14.99
C PRO A 447 39.01 -4.61 -13.87
N ILE A 448 38.60 -5.45 -12.92
CA ILE A 448 37.92 -4.99 -11.70
C ILE A 448 38.95 -4.29 -10.81
N THR A 449 38.86 -2.96 -10.69
CA THR A 449 39.71 -2.13 -9.81
C THR A 449 38.99 -1.65 -8.56
N TYR A 450 37.67 -1.78 -8.53
CA TYR A 450 36.80 -1.36 -7.45
C TYR A 450 35.69 -2.38 -7.25
N GLU A 451 35.30 -2.58 -6.00
CA GLU A 451 34.24 -3.50 -5.59
C GLU A 451 33.36 -2.82 -4.55
N ASN A 452 32.05 -2.93 -4.70
CA ASN A 452 31.08 -2.32 -3.80
C ASN A 452 29.95 -3.29 -3.44
N TRP A 453 30.29 -4.52 -3.04
CA TRP A 453 29.31 -5.58 -2.80
C TRP A 453 28.53 -5.43 -1.48
N VAL A 454 27.27 -5.85 -1.48
CA VAL A 454 26.52 -6.18 -0.26
C VAL A 454 26.79 -7.64 0.15
N PRO A 455 26.55 -8.02 1.43
CA PRO A 455 26.67 -9.40 1.86
C PRO A 455 25.82 -10.37 1.02
N ASP A 456 26.34 -11.57 0.74
CA ASP A 456 25.68 -12.54 -0.12
C ASP A 456 24.31 -12.98 0.40
N ASP A 457 24.10 -12.96 1.72
CA ASP A 457 22.87 -13.34 2.42
C ASP A 457 21.92 -12.16 2.67
N PHE A 458 22.26 -10.96 2.18
CA PHE A 458 21.53 -9.72 2.48
C PHE A 458 20.03 -9.81 2.16
N PHE A 459 19.67 -10.45 1.04
CA PHE A 459 18.27 -10.66 0.65
C PHE A 459 17.71 -12.05 1.04
N SER A 460 18.48 -12.86 1.78
CA SER A 460 18.07 -14.20 2.25
C SER A 460 17.50 -15.10 1.15
N GLU A 461 17.95 -14.93 -0.10
CA GLU A 461 17.53 -15.76 -1.22
C GLU A 461 18.20 -17.14 -1.13
N ALA A 462 17.44 -18.22 -1.35
CA ALA A 462 17.96 -19.59 -1.25
C ALA A 462 19.17 -19.78 -2.18
N SER A 463 20.32 -20.09 -1.59
CA SER A 463 21.64 -20.19 -2.23
C SER A 463 21.82 -21.38 -3.18
N ASP A 464 20.78 -22.15 -3.49
CA ASP A 464 20.96 -23.59 -3.74
C ASP A 464 20.52 -24.13 -5.12
N VAL A 465 20.28 -23.30 -6.15
CA VAL A 465 19.86 -23.86 -7.47
C VAL A 465 20.59 -23.30 -8.71
N GLY A 466 21.47 -22.31 -8.59
CA GLY A 466 22.22 -21.82 -9.76
C GLY A 466 23.38 -20.92 -9.36
N GLY A 467 24.39 -20.82 -10.22
CA GLY A 467 25.44 -19.81 -10.07
C GLY A 467 24.83 -18.40 -9.99
N ARG A 468 25.51 -17.51 -9.25
CA ARG A 468 25.21 -16.07 -9.31
C ARG A 468 25.90 -15.54 -10.54
N ASP A 469 25.11 -15.15 -11.52
CA ASP A 469 25.58 -14.94 -12.89
C ASP A 469 25.74 -13.45 -13.21
N TYR A 470 25.02 -12.57 -12.50
CA TYR A 470 24.98 -11.14 -12.78
C TYR A 470 25.02 -10.31 -11.50
N ALA A 471 25.57 -9.11 -11.57
CA ALA A 471 25.44 -8.11 -10.52
C ALA A 471 24.38 -7.08 -10.87
N VAL A 472 23.65 -6.61 -9.87
CA VAL A 472 22.75 -5.47 -9.96
C VAL A 472 23.18 -4.42 -8.94
N MET A 473 23.10 -3.15 -9.32
CA MET A 473 23.20 -2.05 -8.35
C MET A 473 21.88 -1.97 -7.58
N THR A 474 21.94 -1.82 -6.26
CA THR A 474 20.77 -1.89 -5.38
C THR A 474 20.17 -0.50 -5.10
N PHE A 475 18.88 -0.47 -4.80
CA PHE A 475 18.10 0.76 -4.62
C PHE A 475 18.27 1.46 -3.27
N PHE A 476 18.90 0.84 -2.26
CA PHE A 476 18.92 1.39 -0.90
C PHE A 476 20.25 2.07 -0.55
N ASP A 477 21.37 1.61 -1.11
CA ASP A 477 22.69 2.20 -0.84
C ASP A 477 23.64 2.19 -2.05
N GLY A 478 23.14 1.89 -3.25
CA GLY A 478 23.96 1.87 -4.48
C GLY A 478 24.98 0.74 -4.55
N LYS A 479 25.04 -0.15 -3.55
CA LYS A 479 25.95 -1.31 -3.57
C LYS A 479 25.47 -2.40 -4.51
N TRP A 480 26.36 -3.32 -4.83
CA TRP A 480 26.13 -4.37 -5.82
C TRP A 480 25.69 -5.66 -5.15
N TYR A 481 24.65 -6.29 -5.69
CA TYR A 481 24.20 -7.60 -5.24
C TYR A 481 24.33 -8.62 -6.37
N ALA A 482 24.87 -9.79 -6.03
CA ALA A 482 25.05 -10.90 -6.94
C ALA A 482 23.74 -11.71 -7.04
N VAL A 483 23.10 -11.67 -8.20
CA VAL A 483 21.81 -12.32 -8.45
C VAL A 483 21.98 -13.63 -9.23
N ASN A 484 21.19 -14.63 -8.88
CA ASN A 484 21.05 -15.87 -9.66
C ASN A 484 19.89 -15.74 -10.67
N PRO A 485 19.84 -16.57 -11.74
CA PRO A 485 18.78 -16.51 -12.75
C PRO A 485 17.34 -16.71 -12.23
N GLY A 486 17.16 -17.29 -11.04
CA GLY A 486 15.85 -17.47 -10.39
C GLY A 486 15.52 -16.40 -9.34
N SER A 487 16.38 -15.40 -9.16
CA SER A 487 16.21 -14.35 -8.16
C SER A 487 15.01 -13.46 -8.49
N VAL A 488 14.24 -13.06 -7.46
CA VAL A 488 13.14 -12.10 -7.63
C VAL A 488 13.71 -10.72 -7.96
N ILE A 489 14.90 -10.39 -7.45
CA ILE A 489 15.58 -9.13 -7.74
C ILE A 489 15.90 -9.01 -9.23
N LEU A 490 16.23 -10.12 -9.89
CA LEU A 490 16.41 -10.16 -11.35
C LEU A 490 15.13 -9.71 -12.08
N HIS A 491 13.95 -10.12 -11.60
CA HIS A 491 12.66 -9.78 -12.18
C HIS A 491 12.19 -8.35 -11.82
N MET A 492 12.65 -7.82 -10.69
CA MET A 492 12.36 -6.45 -10.25
C MET A 492 13.28 -5.40 -10.89
N THR A 493 14.34 -5.81 -11.58
CA THR A 493 15.31 -4.91 -12.19
C THR A 493 14.84 -4.51 -13.60
N GLU A 494 14.14 -3.38 -13.69
CA GLU A 494 13.56 -2.86 -14.93
C GLU A 494 14.38 -1.73 -15.56
N MET A 495 15.55 -1.40 -14.97
CA MET A 495 16.40 -0.29 -15.39
C MET A 495 17.85 -0.74 -15.61
N ALA A 496 18.56 -0.05 -16.50
CA ALA A 496 19.97 -0.28 -16.76
C ALA A 496 20.75 1.03 -16.90
N LEU A 497 22.01 0.99 -16.52
CA LEU A 497 22.96 2.07 -16.76
C LEU A 497 23.90 1.67 -17.90
N LEU A 498 23.92 2.51 -18.93
CA LEU A 498 24.76 2.36 -20.10
C LEU A 498 25.94 3.32 -20.01
N GLU A 499 27.06 2.92 -20.59
CA GLU A 499 28.28 3.70 -20.63
C GLU A 499 28.95 3.62 -22.00
N LYS A 500 29.55 4.72 -22.44
CA LYS A 500 30.49 4.73 -23.56
C LYS A 500 31.56 5.80 -23.39
N GLY A 501 32.77 5.50 -23.83
CA GLY A 501 33.84 6.49 -23.94
C GLY A 501 33.55 7.53 -25.02
N ILE A 502 33.73 8.81 -24.71
CA ILE A 502 33.69 9.89 -25.69
C ILE A 502 35.05 9.90 -26.40
N LYS A 503 35.13 9.29 -27.59
CA LYS A 503 36.32 9.49 -28.43
C LYS A 503 36.38 10.96 -28.84
N ASP A 504 37.49 11.62 -28.52
CA ASP A 504 37.82 12.97 -28.98
C ASP A 504 37.45 13.14 -30.46
N GLN A 505 36.34 13.84 -30.74
CA GLN A 505 36.11 14.38 -32.07
C GLN A 505 37.04 15.59 -32.24
N LYS A 506 38.28 15.30 -32.63
CA LYS A 506 39.22 16.29 -33.17
C LYS A 506 38.94 16.60 -34.63
#